data_AF-A0A957MFK8-F1
#
_entry.id   AF-A0A957MFK8-F1
#
_cell.length_a   1.000
_cell.length_b   1.000
_cell.length_c   1.000
_cell.angle_alpha   90.00
_cell.angle_beta   90.00
_cell.angle_gamma   90.00
#
_symmetry.space_group_name_H-M   'P 1'
#
loop_
_entity.id
_entity.type
_entity.pdbx_description
1 polymer ?
#
loop_
_entity_poly.entity_id
_entity_poly.type
_entity_poly.pdbx_seq_one_letter_code
_entity_poly.pdbx_strand_id
1 'polypeptide(L)'
;RKRRAEALGLRLVPTADVFPHERFHPARVERLKKRLTQEGRLVNPPIVAELGDGRYVVLDGATRVTSFKQLNIPHIIVQVVELHRGNVKMNTWFHIVHGAPGDGLVAAINRVPGLKLTATAPDDLPHALWERSALG
;
A
#
# COMPACT_ATOMS: atom_id res chain seq x y z
N ARG A 1 -16.45 30.31 -2.15
CA ARG A 1 -16.84 28.88 -2.28
C ARG A 1 -15.57 28.08 -2.53
N LYS A 2 -15.14 27.21 -1.60
CA LYS A 2 -13.93 26.37 -1.78
C LYS A 2 -14.17 25.41 -2.97
N ARG A 3 -13.21 25.28 -3.90
CA ARG A 3 -13.39 24.36 -5.05
C ARG A 3 -13.43 22.92 -4.54
N ARG A 4 -14.24 22.04 -5.15
CA ARG A 4 -14.34 20.62 -4.73
C ARG A 4 -12.97 19.92 -4.69
N ALA A 5 -12.07 20.26 -5.61
CA ALA A 5 -10.70 19.75 -5.63
C ALA A 5 -9.88 20.16 -4.39
N GLU A 6 -10.05 21.40 -3.90
CA GLU A 6 -9.40 21.90 -2.67
C GLU A 6 -10.00 21.27 -1.41
N ALA A 7 -11.28 20.86 -1.45
CA ALA A 7 -11.90 20.10 -0.37
C ALA A 7 -11.41 18.64 -0.32
N LEU A 8 -11.05 18.07 -1.48
CA LEU A 8 -10.52 16.71 -1.61
C LEU A 8 -9.00 16.62 -1.52
N GLY A 9 -8.27 17.73 -1.41
CA GLY A 9 -6.81 17.73 -1.34
C GLY A 9 -6.11 17.25 -2.61
N LEU A 10 -6.73 17.43 -3.78
CA LEU A 10 -6.16 16.97 -5.06
C LEU A 10 -5.00 17.89 -5.50
N ARG A 11 -3.87 17.28 -5.87
CA ARG A 11 -2.68 17.99 -6.40
C ARG A 11 -2.13 17.26 -7.62
N LEU A 12 -1.66 18.02 -8.62
CA LEU A 12 -0.83 17.49 -9.70
C LEU A 12 0.63 17.61 -9.26
N VAL A 13 1.36 16.50 -9.20
CA VAL A 13 2.73 16.45 -8.69
C VAL A 13 3.64 15.71 -9.66
N PRO A 14 4.97 15.95 -9.66
CA PRO A 14 5.90 15.13 -10.42
C PRO A 14 5.81 13.68 -9.97
N THR A 15 5.69 12.75 -10.92
CA THR A 15 5.61 11.31 -10.63
C THR A 15 6.87 10.82 -9.92
N ALA A 16 8.02 11.45 -10.18
CA ALA A 16 9.29 11.14 -9.55
C ALA A 16 9.26 11.30 -8.01
N ASP A 17 8.48 12.27 -7.51
CA ASP A 17 8.43 12.65 -6.09
C ASP A 17 7.42 11.84 -5.27
N VAL A 18 6.77 10.84 -5.88
CA VAL A 18 5.78 9.97 -5.24
C VAL A 18 6.36 8.58 -5.01
N PHE A 19 6.48 8.16 -3.75
CA PHE A 19 7.21 6.96 -3.34
C PHE A 19 6.30 5.90 -2.72
N PRO A 20 6.22 4.68 -3.28
CA PRO A 20 5.53 3.56 -2.63
C PRO A 20 6.35 3.06 -1.43
N HIS A 21 5.68 2.69 -0.33
CA HIS A 21 6.29 2.05 0.84
C HIS A 21 6.13 0.52 0.84
N GLU A 22 5.33 -0.03 -0.09
CA GLU A 22 5.13 -1.47 -0.27
C GLU A 22 5.71 -1.97 -1.60
N ARG A 23 6.01 -3.27 -1.68
CA ARG A 23 6.35 -3.92 -2.94
C ARG A 23 5.10 -4.00 -3.83
N PHE A 24 5.26 -3.72 -5.12
CA PHE A 24 4.16 -3.88 -6.08
C PHE A 24 4.13 -5.30 -6.65
N HIS A 25 2.94 -5.74 -7.06
CA HIS A 25 2.77 -6.99 -7.80
C HIS A 25 2.91 -6.73 -9.31
N PRO A 26 3.93 -7.30 -10.02
CA PRO A 26 4.21 -6.97 -11.42
C PRO A 26 3.00 -7.16 -12.36
N ALA A 27 2.30 -8.28 -12.26
CA ALA A 27 1.11 -8.54 -13.10
C ALA A 27 -0.01 -7.49 -12.93
N ARG A 28 -0.19 -6.92 -11.72
CA ARG A 28 -1.19 -5.85 -11.50
C ARG A 28 -0.75 -4.56 -12.18
N VAL A 29 0.54 -4.24 -12.16
CA VAL A 29 1.13 -3.08 -12.83
C VAL A 29 0.99 -3.20 -14.34
N GLU A 30 1.33 -4.34 -14.93
CA GLU A 30 1.22 -4.56 -16.38
C GLU A 30 -0.23 -4.45 -16.87
N ARG A 31 -1.18 -5.05 -16.14
CA ARG A 31 -2.60 -4.93 -16.46
C ARG A 31 -3.07 -3.47 -16.41
N LEU A 32 -2.64 -2.71 -15.40
CA LEU A 32 -3.02 -1.31 -15.27
C LEU A 32 -2.37 -0.44 -16.36
N LYS A 33 -1.11 -0.69 -16.72
CA LYS A 33 -0.42 0.01 -17.81
C LYS A 33 -1.19 -0.12 -19.12
N LYS A 34 -1.57 -1.35 -19.50
CA LYS A 34 -2.38 -1.60 -20.71
C LYS A 34 -3.68 -0.79 -20.70
N ARG A 35 -4.40 -0.82 -19.58
CA ARG A 35 -5.66 -0.06 -19.44
C ARG A 35 -5.44 1.46 -19.54
N LEU A 36 -4.40 1.99 -18.89
CA LEU A 36 -4.06 3.41 -18.96
C LEU A 36 -3.73 3.86 -20.38
N THR A 37 -2.96 3.07 -21.13
CA THR A 37 -2.62 3.36 -22.52
C THR A 37 -3.84 3.29 -23.45
N GLN A 38 -4.78 2.37 -23.19
CA GLN A 38 -5.99 2.20 -24.01
C GLN A 38 -7.05 3.27 -23.73
N GLU A 39 -7.29 3.59 -22.45
CA GLU A 39 -8.38 4.48 -22.04
C GLU A 39 -7.94 5.94 -21.85
N GLY A 40 -6.64 6.19 -21.69
CA GLY A 40 -6.10 7.54 -21.42
C GLY A 40 -6.58 8.14 -20.09
N ARG A 41 -7.14 7.32 -19.19
CA ARG A 41 -7.86 7.80 -18.00
C ARG A 41 -7.38 7.17 -16.70
N LEU A 42 -7.04 8.03 -15.74
CA LEU A 42 -6.88 7.65 -14.33
C LEU A 42 -8.20 7.87 -13.59
N VAL A 43 -8.87 6.79 -13.19
CA VAL A 43 -10.20 6.87 -12.55
C VAL A 43 -10.11 7.40 -11.12
N ASN A 44 -9.18 6.85 -10.33
CA ASN A 44 -9.01 7.19 -8.91
C ASN A 44 -7.57 7.64 -8.67
N PRO A 45 -7.33 8.87 -8.17
CA PRO A 45 -5.99 9.33 -7.82
C PRO A 45 -5.41 8.49 -6.68
N PRO A 46 -4.10 8.21 -6.66
CA PRO A 46 -3.44 7.63 -5.48
C PRO A 46 -3.63 8.54 -4.27
N ILE A 47 -3.80 7.92 -3.10
CA ILE A 47 -3.86 8.65 -1.83
C ILE A 47 -2.45 8.69 -1.27
N VAL A 48 -1.98 9.88 -0.90
CA VAL A 48 -0.62 10.10 -0.44
C VAL A 48 -0.59 10.96 0.83
N ALA A 49 0.46 10.82 1.61
CA ALA A 49 0.84 11.77 2.64
C ALA A 49 2.10 12.54 2.23
N GLU A 50 2.20 13.79 2.64
CA GLU A 50 3.39 14.61 2.41
C GLU A 50 4.48 14.22 3.42
N LEU A 51 5.71 14.00 2.93
CA LEU A 51 6.89 13.69 3.76
C LEU A 51 7.71 14.93 4.13
N GLY A 52 7.36 16.09 3.57
CA GLY A 52 8.22 17.28 3.54
C GLY A 52 9.02 17.37 2.23
N ASP A 53 9.59 18.56 1.97
CA ASP A 53 10.42 18.84 0.79
C ASP A 53 9.76 18.54 -0.57
N GLY A 54 8.42 18.62 -0.64
CA GLY A 54 7.67 18.30 -1.86
C GLY A 54 7.61 16.81 -2.21
N ARG A 55 8.04 15.91 -1.32
CA ARG A 55 7.97 14.45 -1.51
C ARG A 55 6.72 13.86 -0.88
N TYR A 56 6.25 12.75 -1.44
CA TYR A 56 5.02 12.10 -1.04
C TYR A 56 5.21 10.60 -0.83
N VAL A 57 4.64 10.06 0.24
CA VAL A 57 4.52 8.61 0.44
C VAL A 57 3.13 8.14 0.03
N VAL A 58 3.06 7.07 -0.75
CA VAL A 58 1.79 6.47 -1.17
C VAL A 58 1.16 5.75 0.01
N LEU A 59 -0.09 6.04 0.34
CA LEU A 59 -0.89 5.28 1.32
C LEU A 59 -1.82 4.27 0.63
N ASP A 60 -2.35 4.66 -0.53
CA ASP A 60 -3.13 3.77 -1.40
C ASP A 60 -2.79 4.05 -2.87
N GLY A 61 -2.71 2.98 -3.66
CA GLY A 61 -2.48 3.09 -5.10
C GLY A 61 -1.03 2.92 -5.54
N ALA A 62 -0.22 2.12 -4.83
CA ALA A 62 1.14 1.78 -5.24
C ALA A 62 1.21 1.32 -6.71
N THR A 63 0.29 0.46 -7.14
CA THR A 63 0.19 0.01 -8.54
C THR A 63 0.03 1.17 -9.52
N ARG A 64 -0.77 2.19 -9.20
CA ARG A 64 -0.99 3.37 -10.06
C ARG A 64 0.28 4.19 -10.21
N VAL A 65 0.94 4.49 -9.09
CA VAL A 65 2.20 5.24 -9.10
C VAL A 65 3.29 4.48 -9.86
N THR A 66 3.43 3.18 -9.62
CA THR A 66 4.40 2.35 -10.34
C THR A 66 4.10 2.28 -11.84
N SER A 67 2.83 2.16 -12.25
CA SER A 67 2.44 2.20 -13.67
C SER A 67 2.81 3.53 -14.31
N PHE A 68 2.56 4.66 -13.65
CA PHE A 68 2.94 5.98 -14.16
C PHE A 68 4.46 6.12 -14.31
N LYS A 69 5.23 5.66 -13.32
CA LYS A 69 6.71 5.64 -13.39
C LYS A 69 7.20 4.81 -14.57
N GLN A 70 6.70 3.59 -14.73
CA GLN A 70 7.14 2.70 -15.82
C GLN A 70 6.70 3.15 -17.21
N LEU A 71 5.62 3.94 -17.30
CA LEU A 71 5.18 4.56 -18.55
C LEU A 71 5.86 5.90 -18.83
N ASN A 72 6.78 6.35 -17.97
CA ASN A 72 7.44 7.65 -18.05
C ASN A 72 6.45 8.83 -18.11
N ILE A 73 5.30 8.72 -17.43
CA ILE A 73 4.34 9.82 -17.36
C ILE A 73 4.84 10.82 -16.30
N PRO A 74 5.13 12.07 -16.67
CA PRO A 74 5.92 12.98 -15.82
C PRO A 74 5.17 13.49 -14.60
N HIS A 75 3.83 13.57 -14.67
CA HIS A 75 2.99 14.09 -13.60
C HIS A 75 1.82 13.16 -13.31
N ILE A 76 1.41 13.12 -12.04
CA ILE A 76 0.27 12.33 -11.57
C ILE A 76 -0.61 13.18 -10.65
N ILE A 77 -1.92 13.02 -10.78
CA ILE A 77 -2.87 13.61 -9.84
C ILE A 77 -2.97 12.69 -8.62
N VAL A 78 -2.70 13.24 -7.44
CA VAL A 78 -2.77 12.56 -6.15
C VAL A 78 -3.78 13.24 -5.24
N GLN A 79 -4.32 12.48 -4.29
CA GLN A 79 -5.11 12.98 -3.18
C GLN A 79 -4.22 13.04 -1.94
N VAL A 80 -3.90 14.26 -1.48
CA VAL A 80 -3.07 14.48 -0.30
C VAL A 80 -3.93 14.46 0.95
N VAL A 81 -3.54 13.64 1.94
CA VAL A 81 -4.18 13.57 3.26
C VAL A 81 -3.22 14.01 4.36
N GLU A 82 -3.76 14.64 5.39
CA GLU A 82 -3.00 15.05 6.57
C GLU A 82 -2.98 13.92 7.60
N LEU A 83 -1.82 13.29 7.82
CA LEU A 83 -1.67 12.16 8.77
C LEU A 83 -2.03 12.56 10.21
N HIS A 84 -1.76 13.80 10.60
CA HIS A 84 -1.92 14.27 11.98
C HIS A 84 -3.37 14.59 12.39
N ARG A 85 -4.34 14.56 11.47
CA ARG A 85 -5.75 14.90 11.78
C ARG A 85 -6.53 13.80 12.53
N GLY A 86 -5.85 12.75 13.02
CA GLY A 86 -6.47 11.66 13.80
C GLY A 86 -7.46 10.79 13.03
N ASN A 87 -7.66 11.05 11.74
CA ASN A 87 -8.57 10.33 10.84
C ASN A 87 -7.86 9.31 9.96
N VAL A 88 -6.53 9.19 10.04
CA VAL A 88 -5.74 8.16 9.38
C VAL A 88 -5.38 7.09 10.41
N LYS A 89 -5.83 5.86 10.15
CA LYS A 89 -5.51 4.69 10.99
C LYS A 89 -4.68 3.71 10.18
N MET A 90 -3.55 3.27 10.73
CA MET A 90 -2.76 2.20 10.16
C MET A 90 -3.28 0.86 10.68
N ASN A 91 -3.52 -0.07 9.76
CA ASN A 91 -3.91 -1.45 10.08
C ASN A 91 -3.01 -2.39 9.27
N THR A 92 -2.97 -3.66 9.66
CA THR A 92 -2.28 -4.71 8.92
C THR A 92 -3.26 -5.74 8.38
N TRP A 93 -2.84 -6.49 7.36
CA TRP A 93 -3.60 -7.61 6.82
C TRP A 93 -3.13 -8.91 7.48
N PHE A 94 -4.08 -9.70 7.98
CA PHE A 94 -3.81 -11.06 8.45
C PHE A 94 -4.08 -12.05 7.31
N HIS A 95 -3.05 -12.82 6.94
CA HIS A 95 -3.16 -13.84 5.91
C HIS A 95 -3.62 -15.17 6.52
N ILE A 96 -4.80 -15.65 6.08
CA ILE A 96 -5.28 -16.99 6.40
C ILE A 96 -4.86 -17.92 5.27
N VAL A 97 -4.16 -19.01 5.61
CA VAL A 97 -3.73 -20.03 4.66
C VAL A 97 -4.41 -21.34 5.03
N HIS A 98 -5.11 -21.97 4.07
CA HIS A 98 -5.78 -23.26 4.25
C HIS A 98 -5.34 -24.27 3.19
N GLY A 99 -5.27 -25.56 3.56
CA GLY A 99 -5.27 -26.67 2.60
C GLY A 99 -4.03 -26.85 1.69
N ALA A 100 -2.81 -26.62 2.18
CA ALA A 100 -1.60 -26.91 1.39
C ALA A 100 -1.29 -28.44 1.39
N PRO A 101 -1.26 -29.14 0.23
CA PRO A 101 -0.73 -30.49 0.14
C PRO A 101 0.82 -30.46 0.12
N GLY A 102 1.48 -31.22 0.99
CA GLY A 102 2.94 -31.34 1.07
C GLY A 102 3.51 -31.07 2.47
N ASP A 103 4.83 -30.82 2.56
CA ASP A 103 5.49 -30.30 3.77
C ASP A 103 4.78 -29.01 4.19
N GLY A 104 3.90 -29.08 5.19
CA GLY A 104 2.97 -27.98 5.52
C GLY A 104 3.70 -26.66 5.76
N LEU A 105 2.98 -25.53 5.58
CA LEU A 105 3.50 -24.16 5.76
C LEU A 105 4.41 -24.01 6.99
N VAL A 106 4.05 -24.62 8.11
CA VAL A 106 4.84 -24.64 9.36
C VAL A 106 6.24 -25.22 9.16
N ALA A 107 6.37 -26.34 8.44
CA ALA A 107 7.66 -26.97 8.14
C ALA A 107 8.52 -26.07 7.25
N ALA A 108 7.92 -25.39 6.27
CA ALA A 108 8.63 -24.43 5.42
C ALA A 108 9.15 -23.23 6.23
N ILE A 109 8.33 -22.66 7.13
CA ILE A 109 8.74 -21.53 7.98
C ILE A 109 9.86 -21.96 8.94
N ASN A 110 9.80 -23.17 9.51
CA ASN A 110 10.85 -23.69 10.41
C ASN A 110 12.23 -23.82 9.76
N ARG A 111 12.31 -23.88 8.42
CA ARG A 111 13.59 -23.93 7.69
C ARG A 111 14.22 -22.56 7.49
N VAL A 112 13.52 -21.47 7.81
CA VAL A 112 14.03 -20.11 7.64
C VAL A 112 14.95 -19.76 8.82
N PRO A 113 16.24 -19.50 8.60
CA PRO A 113 17.17 -19.16 9.68
C PRO A 113 16.73 -17.90 10.42
N GLY A 114 16.74 -17.96 11.75
CA GLY A 114 16.42 -16.83 12.63
C GLY A 114 14.93 -16.63 12.93
N LEU A 115 14.02 -17.39 12.30
CA LEU A 115 12.60 -17.39 12.70
C LEU A 115 12.35 -18.34 13.88
N LYS A 116 11.55 -17.87 14.84
CA LYS A 116 11.04 -18.67 15.96
C LYS A 116 9.52 -18.78 15.83
N LEU A 117 9.02 -20.00 15.76
CA LEU A 117 7.59 -20.28 15.80
C LEU A 117 7.16 -20.60 17.24
N THR A 118 6.00 -20.12 17.63
CA THR A 118 5.40 -20.40 18.93
C THR A 118 3.95 -20.76 18.72
N ALA A 119 3.52 -21.93 19.20
CA ALA A 119 2.11 -22.30 19.17
C ALA A 119 1.33 -21.38 20.11
N THR A 120 0.17 -20.90 19.67
CA THR A 120 -0.69 -19.97 20.43
C THR A 120 -2.12 -20.49 20.34
N ALA A 121 -2.86 -20.49 21.46
CA ALA A 121 -4.25 -20.89 21.46
C ALA A 121 -5.09 -19.86 20.67
N PRO A 122 -6.15 -20.27 19.96
CA PRO A 122 -6.99 -19.34 19.20
C PRO A 122 -7.54 -18.17 20.04
N ASP A 123 -7.85 -18.42 21.31
CA ASP A 123 -8.40 -17.42 22.24
C ASP A 123 -7.39 -16.30 22.58
N ASP A 124 -6.09 -16.59 22.48
CA ASP A 124 -5.01 -15.63 22.74
C ASP A 124 -4.62 -14.81 21.48
N LEU A 125 -5.12 -15.19 20.30
CA LEU A 125 -4.77 -14.55 19.03
C LEU A 125 -5.11 -13.05 18.99
N PRO A 126 -6.28 -12.57 19.46
CA PRO A 126 -6.56 -11.14 19.46
C PRO A 126 -5.48 -10.38 20.24
N HIS A 127 -5.15 -10.82 21.45
CA HIS A 127 -4.16 -10.16 22.28
C HIS A 127 -2.78 -10.14 21.61
N ALA A 128 -2.32 -11.28 21.10
CA ALA A 128 -1.02 -11.42 20.45
C ALA A 128 -0.91 -10.59 19.14
N LEU A 129 -1.99 -10.45 18.38
CA LEU A 129 -2.02 -9.67 17.14
C LEU A 129 -2.13 -8.16 17.42
N TRP A 130 -2.84 -7.74 18.48
CA TRP A 130 -2.97 -6.33 18.85
C TRP A 130 -1.72 -5.76 19.54
N GLU A 131 -1.07 -6.49 20.45
CA GLU A 131 0.19 -6.03 21.07
C GLU A 131 1.30 -5.81 20.03
N ARG A 132 1.37 -6.68 19.01
CA ARG A 132 2.36 -6.56 17.92
C ARG A 132 2.00 -5.48 16.90
N SER A 133 0.72 -5.15 16.76
CA SER A 133 0.25 -4.02 15.94
C SER A 133 0.40 -2.67 16.66
N ALA A 134 0.69 -2.67 17.97
CA ALA A 134 0.96 -1.46 18.76
C ALA A 134 2.40 -0.93 18.60
N LEU A 135 3.26 -1.65 17.87
CA LEU A 135 4.52 -1.11 17.35
C LEU A 135 4.22 -0.25 16.12
N GLY A 136 3.67 0.94 16.38
CA GLY A 136 3.88 2.09 15.50
C GLY A 136 5.32 2.55 15.60
#